data_AF-A0A3D3JMP0-F1
#
_entry.id   AF-A0A3D3JMP0-F1
#
_cell.length_a   1.000
_cell.length_b   1.000
_cell.length_c   1.000
_cell.angle_alpha   90.00
_cell.angle_beta   90.00
_cell.angle_gamma   90.00
#
_symmetry.space_group_name_H-M   'P 1'
#
loop_
_entity.id
_entity.type
_entity.pdbx_description
1 polymer ?
#
loop_
_entity_poly.entity_id
_entity_poly.type
_entity_poly.pdbx_seq_one_letter_code
_entity_poly.pdbx_strand_id
1 'polypeptide(L)'
;MIARHPRRRRIDIYFVLYLMALVLLLPDGSERQVSADVELSSFRLELQPERVRLEHQLRRDTSGVVTRLGLDSINTIRFIGDVDDLRVSARIEDVLTGQVLTVEPGSTSTSMFALEPRADRHAILFRWRPSMSDLAGRTFRVTLTSSGQPKSASTTHRSDQAAIPAGIRVSGTTQFVLATVVENERGEDITKVFARDTVVITQTVGSGGEGAFGEFWLGAEREKIELLATREWTNRIVVGGADAARDLVDLPRIAVSGELPGDIQRSFDAERRAVILKGKAPRSGIVTIDVTARRRDGAKASTSFVVAARPLENVDLPDVIYPGMTYSLVTKLPDLPNSKAQIREGTAIRVETTGDVLRFTPNENDTNRTIVFERLIDGVREGSPVPLRIRAFPGPEIVDVKDVGNGRRRIVVIFWGDKERNRPQLIVVDGNCTSPKKIYGQLRPVSSSERPTLRWYEEFEVERRDASKPFVFRVQARDGRGYVSPVLPSN
;
A
#
# COMPACT_ATOMS: atom_id res chain seq x y z
N MET A 1 -57.26 31.59 -65.31
CA MET A 1 -56.31 32.07 -64.29
C MET A 1 -56.95 31.89 -62.92
N ILE A 2 -56.47 30.94 -62.12
CA ILE A 2 -57.04 30.63 -60.79
C ILE A 2 -55.96 30.91 -59.74
N ALA A 3 -56.25 31.84 -58.84
CA ALA A 3 -55.37 32.31 -57.78
C ALA A 3 -55.24 31.27 -56.65
N ARG A 4 -54.00 30.98 -56.23
CA ARG A 4 -53.70 30.12 -55.07
C ARG A 4 -53.60 30.96 -53.80
N HIS A 5 -54.36 30.58 -52.78
CA HIS A 5 -54.24 31.11 -51.41
C HIS A 5 -52.99 30.56 -50.69
N PRO A 6 -52.33 31.36 -49.83
CA PRO A 6 -51.18 30.91 -49.03
C PRO A 6 -51.63 30.09 -47.81
N ARG A 7 -51.06 28.88 -47.67
CA ARG A 7 -51.21 28.00 -46.52
C ARG A 7 -50.57 28.63 -45.28
N ARG A 8 -51.36 28.89 -44.23
CA ARG A 8 -50.86 29.19 -42.87
C ARG A 8 -50.12 27.96 -42.33
N ARG A 9 -48.83 28.10 -42.01
CA ARG A 9 -48.05 27.07 -41.30
C ARG A 9 -48.50 27.02 -39.84
N ARG A 10 -48.94 25.83 -39.39
CA ARG A 10 -49.12 25.54 -37.96
C ARG A 10 -47.72 25.48 -37.34
N ILE A 11 -47.44 26.39 -36.42
CA ILE A 11 -46.24 26.32 -35.58
C ILE A 11 -46.60 25.35 -34.44
N ASP A 12 -45.88 24.24 -34.35
CA ASP A 12 -46.09 23.24 -33.31
C ASP A 12 -45.72 23.83 -31.95
N ILE A 13 -46.70 23.87 -31.05
CA ILE A 13 -46.58 24.46 -29.71
C ILE A 13 -45.43 23.85 -28.89
N TYR A 14 -45.07 22.60 -29.20
CA TYR A 14 -43.92 21.90 -28.61
C TYR A 14 -42.58 22.55 -28.95
N PHE A 15 -42.44 23.15 -30.15
CA PHE A 15 -41.23 23.85 -30.54
C PHE A 15 -41.07 25.16 -29.77
N VAL A 16 -42.19 25.89 -29.55
CA VAL A 16 -42.19 27.14 -28.77
C VAL A 16 -41.89 26.86 -27.29
N LEU A 17 -42.46 25.80 -26.74
CA LEU A 17 -42.19 25.37 -25.35
C LEU A 17 -40.73 24.93 -25.15
N TYR A 18 -40.16 24.20 -26.11
CA TYR A 18 -38.76 23.81 -26.07
C TYR A 18 -37.83 25.04 -26.11
N LEU A 19 -38.15 26.03 -26.95
CA LEU A 19 -37.37 27.26 -27.05
C LEU A 19 -37.45 28.10 -25.77
N MET A 20 -38.62 28.18 -25.14
CA MET A 20 -38.80 28.87 -23.85
C MET A 20 -38.03 28.19 -22.71
N ALA A 21 -38.04 26.85 -22.66
CA ALA A 21 -37.25 26.10 -21.68
C ALA A 21 -35.75 26.33 -21.85
N LEU A 22 -35.27 26.43 -23.11
CA LEU A 22 -33.87 26.70 -23.40
C LEU A 22 -33.45 28.14 -23.01
N VAL A 23 -34.35 29.11 -23.19
CA VAL A 23 -34.14 30.51 -22.75
C VAL A 23 -34.13 30.64 -21.23
N LEU A 24 -34.97 29.89 -20.52
CA LEU A 24 -35.00 29.87 -19.05
C LEU A 24 -33.83 29.12 -18.41
N LEU A 25 -33.11 28.29 -19.19
CA LEU A 25 -31.92 27.56 -18.75
C LEU A 25 -30.60 28.31 -19.04
N LEU A 26 -30.66 29.45 -19.72
CA LEU A 26 -29.52 30.34 -19.82
C LEU A 26 -29.40 31.11 -18.50
N PRO A 27 -28.24 31.05 -17.81
CA PRO A 27 -28.04 31.84 -16.60
C PRO A 27 -28.16 33.31 -16.96
N ASP A 28 -29.03 34.03 -16.24
CA ASP A 28 -29.21 35.46 -16.39
C ASP A 28 -27.83 36.14 -16.37
N GLY A 29 -27.53 36.84 -17.46
CA GLY A 29 -26.41 37.76 -17.54
C GLY A 29 -26.64 38.89 -16.55
N SER A 30 -26.25 38.65 -15.30
CA SER A 30 -26.07 39.71 -14.33
C SER A 30 -25.03 40.67 -14.92
N GLU A 31 -25.48 41.88 -15.24
CA GLU A 31 -24.61 43.02 -15.48
C GLU A 31 -23.66 43.12 -14.29
N ARG A 32 -22.44 42.64 -14.48
CA ARG A 32 -21.35 42.90 -13.57
C ARG A 32 -21.05 44.38 -13.70
N GLN A 33 -21.60 45.16 -12.77
CA GLN A 33 -21.05 46.43 -12.36
C GLN A 33 -19.53 46.32 -12.40
N VAL A 34 -18.91 47.14 -13.26
CA VAL A 34 -17.47 47.39 -13.22
C VAL A 34 -17.20 48.15 -11.92
N SER A 35 -17.21 47.39 -10.83
CA SER A 35 -16.47 47.72 -9.64
C SER A 35 -15.03 47.80 -10.11
N ALA A 36 -14.32 48.88 -9.81
CA ALA A 36 -12.87 48.85 -9.87
C ALA A 36 -12.42 47.76 -8.88
N ASP A 37 -12.29 46.53 -9.37
CA ASP A 37 -11.61 45.44 -8.70
C ASP A 37 -10.18 45.93 -8.52
N VAL A 38 -9.92 46.55 -7.38
CA VAL A 38 -8.58 46.64 -6.84
C VAL A 38 -8.06 45.22 -6.88
N GLU A 39 -7.02 44.97 -7.69
CA GLU A 39 -6.38 43.67 -7.81
C GLU A 39 -5.88 43.23 -6.43
N LEU A 40 -6.73 42.62 -5.62
CA LEU A 40 -6.38 42.00 -4.33
C LEU A 40 -5.35 40.88 -4.53
N SER A 41 -5.19 40.40 -5.77
CA SER A 41 -4.11 39.53 -6.22
C SER A 41 -2.72 40.13 -6.09
N SER A 42 -2.59 41.47 -6.06
CA SER A 42 -1.31 42.19 -5.86
C SER A 42 -0.86 42.20 -4.40
N PHE A 43 -1.78 42.05 -3.44
CA PHE A 43 -1.46 41.97 -2.02
C PHE A 43 -1.35 40.48 -1.61
N ARG A 44 -0.15 39.92 -1.77
CA ARG A 44 0.17 38.55 -1.29
C ARG A 44 1.28 38.62 -0.25
N LEU A 45 1.17 37.78 0.77
CA LEU A 45 2.21 37.56 1.76
C LEU A 45 2.77 36.15 1.53
N GLU A 46 3.95 36.07 0.94
CA GLU A 46 4.63 34.80 0.68
C GLU A 46 5.70 34.56 1.75
N LEU A 47 5.85 33.32 2.20
CA LEU A 47 6.86 32.92 3.19
C LEU A 47 7.84 31.92 2.58
N GLN A 48 9.12 32.23 2.65
CA GLN A 48 10.20 31.43 2.05
C GLN A 48 11.28 31.11 3.10
N PRO A 49 11.32 29.86 3.63
CA PRO A 49 12.35 29.45 4.57
C PRO A 49 13.69 29.30 3.83
N GLU A 50 14.76 29.83 4.41
CA GLU A 50 16.12 29.64 3.87
C GLU A 50 16.54 28.17 3.91
N ARG A 51 16.05 27.41 4.89
CA ARG A 51 16.29 25.97 5.00
C ARG A 51 14.98 25.21 5.12
N VAL A 52 14.80 24.21 4.26
CA VAL A 52 13.65 23.28 4.34
C VAL A 52 13.86 22.21 5.42
N ARG A 53 15.10 22.06 5.92
CA ARG A 53 15.48 21.12 6.97
C ARG A 53 16.54 21.72 7.89
N LEU A 54 16.36 21.54 9.20
CA LEU A 54 17.37 21.83 10.22
C LEU A 54 17.74 20.51 10.91
N GLU A 55 19.04 20.28 11.08
CA GLU A 55 19.55 19.04 11.67
C GLU A 55 20.25 19.26 13.02
N HIS A 56 20.01 18.32 13.93
CA HIS A 56 20.78 18.15 15.16
C HIS A 56 21.47 16.78 15.09
N GLN A 57 22.77 16.80 14.85
CA GLN A 57 23.57 15.59 14.66
C GLN A 57 24.24 15.21 15.99
N LEU A 58 24.00 13.97 16.40
CA LEU A 58 24.46 13.40 17.65
C LEU A 58 25.23 12.11 17.38
N ARG A 59 26.24 11.83 18.20
CA ARG A 59 26.95 10.56 18.24
C ARG A 59 26.93 10.02 19.66
N ARG A 60 26.43 8.80 19.82
CA ARG A 60 26.41 8.06 21.08
C ARG A 60 27.54 7.05 21.07
N ASP A 61 28.50 7.17 21.97
CA ASP A 61 29.58 6.19 22.08
C ASP A 61 29.11 4.90 22.78
N THR A 62 30.01 3.90 22.84
CA THR A 62 29.75 2.62 23.48
C THR A 62 29.57 2.71 25.00
N SER A 63 29.94 3.83 25.62
CA SER A 63 29.71 4.11 27.04
C SER A 63 28.38 4.82 27.29
N GLY A 64 27.61 5.11 26.24
CA GLY A 64 26.34 5.83 26.31
C GLY A 64 26.49 7.34 26.37
N VAL A 65 27.71 7.87 26.33
CA VAL A 65 27.98 9.32 26.30
C VAL A 65 27.60 9.86 24.92
N VAL A 66 26.82 10.94 24.91
CA VAL A 66 26.36 11.58 23.68
C VAL A 66 27.16 12.85 23.44
N THR A 67 27.82 12.90 22.28
CA THR A 67 28.53 14.07 21.78
C THR A 67 27.72 14.73 20.66
N ARG A 68 27.51 16.05 20.74
CA ARG A 68 26.91 16.83 19.65
C ARG A 68 27.94 17.05 18.55
N LEU A 69 27.61 16.61 17.33
CA LEU A 69 28.45 16.79 16.14
C LEU A 69 28.11 18.07 15.38
N GLY A 70 26.83 18.42 15.31
CA GLY A 70 26.36 19.60 14.57
C GLY A 70 24.96 20.02 15.00
N LEU A 71 24.64 21.31 14.87
CA LEU A 71 23.31 21.84 15.15
C LEU A 71 23.00 23.05 14.27
N ASP A 72 21.99 22.89 13.43
CA ASP A 72 21.29 23.98 12.77
C ASP A 72 20.22 24.51 13.71
N SER A 73 20.52 25.59 14.43
CA SER A 73 19.63 26.13 15.46
C SER A 73 18.74 27.27 14.99
N ILE A 74 18.94 27.79 13.77
CA ILE A 74 18.22 28.98 13.27
C ILE A 74 17.80 28.76 11.83
N ASN A 75 16.53 29.05 11.54
CA ASN A 75 16.00 29.23 10.19
C ASN A 75 15.56 30.67 10.02
N THR A 76 16.00 31.32 8.94
CA THR A 76 15.45 32.61 8.54
C THR A 76 14.35 32.34 7.53
N ILE A 77 13.13 32.82 7.81
CA ILE A 77 12.02 32.78 6.86
C ILE A 77 11.84 34.19 6.33
N ARG A 78 12.15 34.39 5.05
CA ARG A 78 11.91 35.67 4.39
C ARG A 78 10.44 35.77 4.02
N PHE A 79 9.88 36.96 4.14
CA PHE A 79 8.52 37.20 3.69
C PHE A 79 8.49 38.26 2.59
N ILE A 80 7.70 38.00 1.55
CA ILE A 80 7.52 38.90 0.41
C ILE A 80 6.10 39.45 0.52
N GLY A 81 5.99 40.77 0.64
CA GLY A 81 4.74 41.49 0.84
C GLY A 81 4.97 42.72 1.74
N ASP A 82 4.43 43.86 1.35
CA ASP A 82 4.50 45.08 2.17
C ASP A 82 3.29 45.14 3.11
N VAL A 83 3.51 44.76 4.36
CA VAL A 83 2.46 44.62 5.37
C VAL A 83 2.84 45.30 6.69
N ASP A 84 1.85 45.91 7.34
CA ASP A 84 1.85 46.37 8.73
C ASP A 84 1.20 45.32 9.65
N ASP A 85 1.45 45.42 10.96
CA ASP A 85 0.94 44.52 11.99
C ASP A 85 1.11 43.01 11.65
N LEU A 86 2.35 42.63 11.32
CA LEU A 86 2.73 41.25 11.03
C LEU A 86 2.56 40.37 12.28
N ARG A 87 1.59 39.46 12.22
CA ARG A 87 1.38 38.41 13.20
C ARG A 87 1.89 37.10 12.66
N VAL A 88 2.62 36.34 13.47
CA VAL A 88 3.22 35.07 13.07
C VAL A 88 2.94 34.03 14.14
N SER A 89 2.67 32.80 13.74
CA SER A 89 2.60 31.65 14.64
C SER A 89 3.22 30.42 13.95
N ALA A 90 3.84 29.55 14.74
CA ALA A 90 4.38 28.28 14.28
C ALA A 90 3.65 27.12 14.96
N ARG A 91 3.08 26.22 14.17
CA ARG A 91 2.55 24.93 14.62
C ARG A 91 3.64 23.88 14.43
N ILE A 92 4.07 23.25 15.51
CA ILE A 92 5.15 22.26 15.55
C ILE A 92 4.54 20.93 15.95
N GLU A 93 4.69 19.92 15.10
CA GLU A 93 4.13 18.58 15.29
C GLU A 93 5.27 17.58 15.41
N ASP A 94 5.34 16.86 16.53
CA ASP A 94 6.20 15.70 16.69
C ASP A 94 5.62 14.54 15.86
N VAL A 95 6.37 14.09 14.85
CA VAL A 95 5.90 13.08 13.89
C VAL A 95 5.69 11.72 14.55
N LEU A 96 6.45 11.39 15.60
CA LEU A 96 6.36 10.10 16.27
C LEU A 96 5.17 10.04 17.23
N THR A 97 4.98 11.09 18.02
CA THR A 97 3.94 11.13 19.08
C THR A 97 2.64 11.78 18.62
N GLY A 98 2.65 12.49 17.49
CA GLY A 98 1.53 13.33 17.02
C GLY A 98 1.28 14.56 17.89
N GLN A 99 2.14 14.84 18.87
CA GLN A 99 1.98 15.96 19.77
C GLN A 99 2.17 17.28 19.02
N VAL A 100 1.23 18.22 19.20
CA VAL A 100 1.24 19.52 18.55
C VAL A 100 1.50 20.62 19.58
N LEU A 101 2.41 21.52 19.24
CA LEU A 101 2.76 22.71 19.99
C LEU A 101 2.58 23.94 19.10
N THR A 102 2.01 25.01 19.65
CA THR A 102 1.92 26.29 18.96
C THR A 102 2.84 27.29 19.64
N VAL A 103 3.68 27.95 18.83
CA VAL A 103 4.67 28.93 19.29
C VAL A 103 4.35 30.28 18.66
N GLU A 104 4.19 31.29 19.50
CA GLU A 104 3.97 32.67 19.10
C GLU A 104 5.15 33.55 19.57
N PRO A 105 5.40 34.70 18.91
CA PRO A 105 6.45 35.61 19.31
C PRO A 105 6.28 36.04 20.79
N GLY A 106 7.34 35.91 21.58
CA GLY A 106 7.32 36.24 23.01
C GLY A 106 6.66 35.21 23.92
N SER A 107 6.12 34.11 23.38
CA SER A 107 5.61 33.01 24.21
C SER A 107 6.75 32.27 24.93
N THR A 108 6.58 32.01 26.23
CA THR A 108 7.52 31.24 27.06
C THR A 108 7.10 29.77 27.21
N SER A 109 6.14 29.31 26.40
CA SER A 109 5.50 27.99 26.55
C SER A 109 6.46 26.82 26.32
N THR A 110 7.56 27.02 25.58
CA THR A 110 8.61 26.01 25.41
C THR A 110 9.99 26.65 25.35
N SER A 111 10.98 26.03 26.01
CA SER A 111 12.40 26.45 25.90
C SER A 111 13.06 25.98 24.61
N MET A 112 12.42 25.06 23.87
CA MET A 112 12.96 24.41 22.68
C MET A 112 12.79 25.22 21.40
N PHE A 113 11.78 26.08 21.33
CA PHE A 113 11.43 26.80 20.11
C PHE A 113 11.21 28.27 20.43
N ALA A 114 11.72 29.15 19.58
CA ALA A 114 11.43 30.58 19.68
C ALA A 114 11.17 31.15 18.29
N LEU A 115 10.24 32.10 18.23
CA LEU A 115 9.85 32.77 17.01
C LEU A 115 10.04 34.27 17.19
N GLU A 116 10.75 34.90 16.26
CA GLU A 116 11.17 36.29 16.37
C GLU A 116 10.98 37.01 15.02
N PRO A 117 9.87 37.75 14.84
CA PRO A 117 9.66 38.55 13.64
C PRO A 117 10.62 39.75 13.61
N ARG A 118 11.24 39.98 12.46
CA ARG A 118 12.14 41.10 12.14
C ARG A 118 11.57 41.84 10.93
N ALA A 119 10.55 42.64 11.20
CA ALA A 119 9.83 43.40 10.17
C ALA A 119 10.77 44.37 9.41
N ASP A 120 11.77 44.92 10.08
CA ASP A 120 12.84 45.77 9.51
C ASP A 120 13.67 45.07 8.43
N ARG A 121 13.74 43.74 8.46
CA ARG A 121 14.54 42.91 7.54
C ARG A 121 13.68 42.02 6.64
N HIS A 122 12.36 42.21 6.63
CA HIS A 122 11.43 41.32 5.94
C HIS A 122 11.67 39.83 6.26
N ALA A 123 11.97 39.52 7.52
CA ALA A 123 12.35 38.18 7.95
C ALA A 123 11.67 37.77 9.26
N ILE A 124 11.54 36.45 9.45
CA ILE A 124 11.08 35.82 10.67
C ILE A 124 12.16 34.81 11.06
N LEU A 125 12.73 34.94 12.26
CA LEU A 125 13.72 34.02 12.77
C LEU A 125 13.01 32.92 13.57
N PHE A 126 13.12 31.68 13.11
CA PHE A 126 12.75 30.51 13.88
C PHE A 126 13.99 29.91 14.52
N ARG A 127 14.00 29.79 15.85
CA ARG A 127 15.11 29.21 16.60
C ARG A 127 14.71 27.87 17.18
N TRP A 128 15.57 26.88 17.00
CA TRP A 128 15.45 25.54 17.53
C TRP A 128 16.59 25.23 18.51
N ARG A 129 16.21 24.79 19.71
CA ARG A 129 17.08 24.41 20.81
C ARG A 129 16.65 23.02 21.32
N PRO A 130 17.06 21.94 20.64
CA PRO A 130 16.71 20.59 21.09
C PRO A 130 17.25 20.34 22.50
N SER A 131 16.44 19.73 23.36
CA SER A 131 16.87 19.35 24.70
C SER A 131 17.86 18.19 24.64
N MET A 132 18.85 18.19 25.52
CA MET A 132 19.81 17.08 25.64
C MET A 132 19.30 15.95 26.55
N SER A 133 18.11 16.11 27.14
CA SER A 133 17.49 15.13 28.05
C SER A 133 16.73 14.02 27.31
N ASP A 134 16.43 14.22 26.02
CA ASP A 134 15.58 13.33 25.23
C ASP A 134 16.26 13.01 23.88
N LEU A 135 17.25 12.13 23.95
CA LEU A 135 18.26 11.90 22.89
C LEU A 135 17.83 10.84 21.87
N ALA A 136 16.54 10.56 21.75
CA ALA A 136 15.99 9.70 20.71
C ALA A 136 15.96 10.43 19.36
N GLY A 137 16.04 9.69 18.25
CA GLY A 137 15.77 10.23 16.92
C GLY A 137 14.35 10.82 16.88
N ARG A 138 14.26 12.15 16.72
CA ARG A 138 12.99 12.89 16.69
C ARG A 138 12.90 13.72 15.43
N THR A 139 11.71 13.71 14.82
CA THR A 139 11.39 14.54 13.66
C THR A 139 10.21 15.42 14.01
N PHE A 140 10.35 16.73 13.80
CA PHE A 140 9.28 17.69 13.96
C PHE A 140 8.91 18.30 12.61
N ARG A 141 7.62 18.42 12.33
CA ARG A 141 7.09 19.21 11.21
C ARG A 141 6.74 20.59 11.73
N VAL A 142 7.27 21.63 11.10
CA VAL A 142 6.95 23.03 11.43
C VAL A 142 6.10 23.61 10.33
N THR A 143 4.91 24.11 10.68
CA THR A 143 4.05 24.91 9.81
C THR A 143 4.04 26.34 10.34
N LEU A 144 4.63 27.26 9.59
CA LEU A 144 4.64 28.67 9.91
C LEU A 144 3.49 29.37 9.19
N THR A 145 2.71 30.14 9.93
CA THR A 145 1.62 30.96 9.41
C THR A 145 1.90 32.41 9.75
N SER A 146 1.80 33.30 8.78
CA SER A 146 1.88 34.75 8.97
C SER A 146 0.62 35.43 8.46
N SER A 147 0.24 36.54 9.09
CA SER A 147 -0.81 37.44 8.61
C SER A 147 -0.42 38.90 8.84
N GLY A 148 -0.77 39.80 7.93
CA GLY A 148 -0.50 41.24 8.07
C GLY A 148 -1.52 42.09 7.32
N GLN A 149 -1.63 43.35 7.68
CA GLN A 149 -2.44 44.34 6.96
C GLN A 149 -1.62 44.92 5.80
N PRO A 150 -2.08 44.89 4.55
CA PRO A 150 -1.31 45.45 3.45
C PRO A 150 -1.06 46.96 3.63
N LYS A 151 0.16 47.43 3.36
CA LYS A 151 0.41 48.88 3.28
C LYS A 151 -0.26 49.43 2.04
N SER A 152 -1.08 50.47 2.20
CA SER A 152 -1.62 51.21 1.05
C SER A 152 -0.44 51.77 0.26
N ALA A 153 -0.34 51.43 -1.03
CA ALA A 153 0.69 51.97 -1.91
C ALA A 153 0.57 53.50 -1.92
N SER A 154 1.49 54.19 -1.27
CA SER A 154 1.69 55.63 -1.44
C SER A 154 2.37 55.83 -2.80
N THR A 155 1.59 55.76 -3.87
CA THR A 155 2.04 56.22 -5.17
C THR A 155 1.97 57.75 -5.17
N THR A 156 3.08 58.39 -5.53
CA THR A 156 3.26 59.84 -5.61
C THR A 156 2.40 60.50 -6.70
N HIS A 157 1.46 59.78 -7.31
CA HIS A 157 0.49 60.29 -8.29
C HIS A 157 -0.90 60.35 -7.67
N ARG A 158 -1.27 61.57 -7.29
CA ARG A 158 -2.50 61.96 -6.62
C ARG A 158 -3.66 62.02 -7.62
N SER A 159 -4.23 60.88 -7.98
CA SER A 159 -5.60 60.77 -8.54
C SER A 159 -5.99 59.30 -8.65
N ASP A 160 -6.46 58.74 -7.52
CA ASP A 160 -7.21 57.49 -7.35
C ASP A 160 -6.65 56.70 -6.16
N GLN A 161 -6.89 57.24 -4.96
CA GLN A 161 -6.82 56.44 -3.74
C GLN A 161 -7.99 55.45 -3.76
N ALA A 162 -7.77 54.28 -4.35
CA ALA A 162 -8.58 53.13 -4.05
C ALA A 162 -8.31 52.78 -2.57
N ALA A 163 -9.19 53.26 -1.69
CA ALA A 163 -9.11 52.96 -0.27
C ALA A 163 -9.23 51.44 -0.08
N ILE A 164 -8.15 50.79 0.36
CA ILE A 164 -8.20 49.39 0.79
C ILE A 164 -9.26 49.31 1.90
N PRO A 165 -10.28 48.44 1.79
CA PRO A 165 -11.28 48.28 2.84
C PRO A 165 -10.61 48.00 4.19
N ALA A 166 -10.95 48.80 5.21
CA ALA A 166 -10.40 48.65 6.54
C ALA A 166 -10.65 47.22 7.07
N GLY A 167 -9.59 46.52 7.47
CA GLY A 167 -9.67 45.19 8.09
C GLY A 167 -9.24 44.01 7.20
N ILE A 168 -8.87 44.22 5.93
CA ILE A 168 -8.29 43.14 5.12
C ILE A 168 -6.91 42.74 5.66
N ARG A 169 -6.73 41.44 5.93
CA ARG A 169 -5.43 40.83 6.23
C ARG A 169 -5.06 39.86 5.14
N VAL A 170 -3.81 39.91 4.71
CA VAL A 170 -3.21 38.90 3.85
C VAL A 170 -2.49 37.87 4.71
N SER A 171 -2.52 36.61 4.29
CA SER A 171 -1.85 35.52 5.01
C SER A 171 -0.93 34.72 4.10
N GLY A 172 0.11 34.17 4.70
CA GLY A 172 1.11 33.31 4.08
C GLY A 172 1.40 32.12 4.95
N THR A 173 1.71 30.98 4.33
CA THR A 173 2.08 29.75 5.05
C THR A 173 3.32 29.13 4.42
N THR A 174 4.16 28.51 5.24
CA THR A 174 5.29 27.71 4.78
C THR A 174 5.59 26.56 5.74
N GLN A 175 6.33 25.56 5.27
CA GLN A 175 6.66 24.38 6.06
C GLN A 175 8.13 23.99 5.92
N PHE A 176 8.70 23.45 7.01
CA PHE A 176 10.04 22.88 7.04
C PHE A 176 10.15 21.84 8.16
N VAL A 177 11.23 21.07 8.18
CA VAL A 177 11.42 19.92 9.08
C VAL A 177 12.61 20.13 10.02
N LEU A 178 12.47 19.67 11.27
CA LEU A 178 13.57 19.56 12.23
C LEU A 178 13.86 18.08 12.47
N ALA A 179 15.11 17.66 12.39
CA ALA A 179 15.48 16.26 12.55
C ALA A 179 16.67 16.09 13.50
N THR A 180 16.51 15.26 14.52
CA THR A 180 17.63 14.79 15.36
C THR A 180 18.13 13.46 14.81
N VAL A 181 19.39 13.42 14.39
CA VAL A 181 20.02 12.25 13.76
C VAL A 181 21.09 11.70 14.70
N VAL A 182 20.98 10.42 15.06
CA VAL A 182 21.96 9.71 15.91
C VAL A 182 22.77 8.77 15.03
N GLU A 183 24.07 9.06 14.85
CA GLU A 183 24.93 8.40 13.85
C GLU A 183 25.05 6.88 14.01
N ASN A 184 24.95 6.38 15.25
CA ASN A 184 25.10 4.96 15.60
C ASN A 184 23.77 4.18 15.69
N GLU A 185 22.63 4.82 15.44
CA GLU A 185 21.28 4.20 15.44
C GLU A 185 20.68 4.17 14.03
N ARG A 186 21.50 4.01 12.97
CA ARG A 186 21.00 3.77 11.61
C ARG A 186 20.37 2.37 11.47
N GLY A 187 19.24 2.16 12.13
CA GLY A 187 18.22 1.21 11.69
C GLY A 187 17.41 1.83 10.55
N GLU A 188 16.88 1.00 9.65
CA GLU A 188 16.10 1.37 8.46
C GLU A 188 14.77 2.10 8.74
N ASP A 189 14.55 2.59 9.96
CA ASP A 189 13.36 3.34 10.38
C ASP A 189 13.60 4.86 10.31
N ILE A 190 14.04 5.36 9.16
CA ILE A 190 13.67 6.74 8.80
C ILE A 190 12.19 6.66 8.47
N THR A 191 11.35 7.01 9.45
CA THR A 191 9.90 7.07 9.35
C THR A 191 9.53 7.73 8.03
N LYS A 192 9.03 6.91 7.09
CA LYS A 192 8.38 7.36 5.86
C LYS A 192 7.26 8.30 6.29
N VAL A 193 7.47 9.60 6.08
CA VAL A 193 6.45 10.62 6.33
C VAL A 193 5.32 10.40 5.34
N PHE A 194 4.31 9.64 5.74
CA PHE A 194 3.06 9.54 4.99
C PHE A 194 2.31 10.88 5.08
N ALA A 195 2.01 11.42 3.90
CA ALA A 195 0.90 12.32 3.54
C ALA A 195 0.52 13.44 4.53
N ARG A 196 0.96 14.67 4.24
CA ARG A 196 0.13 15.83 3.84
C ARG A 196 1.05 17.06 3.77
N ASP A 197 1.18 17.63 2.57
CA ASP A 197 1.70 18.98 2.25
C ASP A 197 3.13 19.38 2.66
N THR A 198 4.07 18.44 2.67
CA THR A 198 5.51 18.78 2.63
C THR A 198 6.14 18.25 1.34
N VAL A 199 6.59 19.16 0.48
CA VAL A 199 7.53 18.86 -0.62
C VAL A 199 8.86 18.49 0.04
N VAL A 200 9.19 17.19 0.03
CA VAL A 200 10.53 16.72 0.38
C VAL A 200 11.40 16.88 -0.85
N ILE A 201 12.30 17.86 -0.85
CA ILE A 201 13.38 17.95 -1.84
C ILE A 201 14.46 16.98 -1.36
N THR A 202 14.46 15.76 -1.89
CA THR A 202 15.60 14.87 -1.75
C THR A 202 16.62 15.32 -2.78
N GLN A 203 17.74 15.89 -2.32
CA GLN A 203 18.91 16.06 -3.17
C GLN A 203 19.40 14.66 -3.56
N THR A 204 19.02 14.20 -4.75
CA THR A 204 19.64 13.05 -5.38
C THR A 204 21.12 13.38 -5.52
N VAL A 205 21.97 12.56 -4.92
CA VAL A 205 23.43 12.67 -4.98
C VAL A 205 23.86 12.52 -6.43
N GLY A 206 23.97 13.66 -7.12
CA GLY A 206 24.62 13.84 -8.40
C GLY A 206 25.45 15.11 -8.26
N SER A 207 26.76 14.98 -8.38
CA SER A 207 27.73 16.04 -8.16
C SER A 207 27.41 17.31 -8.97
N GLY A 208 27.39 18.45 -8.29
CA GLY A 208 27.63 19.77 -8.89
C GLY A 208 26.43 20.71 -8.89
N GLY A 209 26.42 21.64 -7.94
CA GLY A 209 25.61 22.87 -8.00
C GLY A 209 24.84 23.16 -6.71
N GLU A 210 25.36 24.08 -5.90
CA GLU A 210 24.52 24.90 -5.03
C GLU A 210 23.49 25.61 -5.93
N GLY A 211 22.25 25.11 -5.93
CA GLY A 211 21.18 25.64 -6.77
C GLY A 211 20.91 27.10 -6.44
N ALA A 212 21.17 27.98 -7.40
CA ALA A 212 20.89 29.39 -7.29
C ALA A 212 19.36 29.61 -7.23
N PHE A 213 18.92 30.49 -6.35
CA PHE A 213 17.52 30.91 -6.24
C PHE A 213 16.96 31.33 -7.62
N GLY A 214 15.79 30.79 -8.01
CA GLY A 214 15.14 31.06 -9.31
C GLY A 214 15.44 30.04 -10.42
N GLU A 215 16.26 29.03 -10.14
CA GLU A 215 16.54 27.95 -11.07
C GLU A 215 15.28 27.10 -11.34
N PHE A 216 15.08 26.75 -12.61
CA PHE A 216 13.97 25.92 -13.06
C PHE A 216 14.21 24.47 -12.65
N TRP A 217 13.32 23.88 -11.84
CA TRP A 217 13.46 22.50 -11.35
C TRP A 217 12.14 21.73 -11.33
N LEU A 218 12.24 20.40 -11.29
CA LEU A 218 11.13 19.46 -11.13
C LEU A 218 11.35 18.57 -9.91
N GLY A 219 10.28 18.22 -9.20
CA GLY A 219 10.32 17.25 -8.12
C GLY A 219 9.08 16.37 -8.10
N ALA A 220 9.27 15.06 -8.00
CA ALA A 220 8.15 14.13 -7.80
C ALA A 220 7.67 14.16 -6.35
N GLU A 221 6.36 14.27 -6.13
CA GLU A 221 5.76 14.22 -4.78
C GLU A 221 5.98 12.85 -4.11
N ARG A 222 6.00 11.79 -4.92
CA ARG A 222 6.36 10.44 -4.48
C ARG A 222 7.50 9.90 -5.31
N GLU A 223 8.64 9.64 -4.69
CA GLU A 223 9.79 8.99 -5.34
C GLU A 223 9.57 7.50 -5.58
N LYS A 224 8.71 6.86 -4.77
CA LYS A 224 8.31 5.46 -4.94
C LYS A 224 6.81 5.31 -4.74
N ILE A 225 6.16 4.66 -5.69
CA ILE A 225 4.77 4.22 -5.61
C ILE A 225 4.76 2.70 -5.66
N GLU A 226 4.15 2.06 -4.66
CA GLU A 226 4.09 0.61 -4.57
C GLU A 226 2.64 0.17 -4.39
N LEU A 227 2.12 -0.57 -5.37
CA LEU A 227 0.73 -0.97 -5.47
C LEU A 227 0.65 -2.38 -6.04
N LEU A 228 -0.49 -3.05 -5.87
CA LEU A 228 -0.75 -4.31 -6.59
C LEU A 228 -0.65 -4.09 -8.10
N ALA A 229 -0.19 -5.12 -8.80
CA ALA A 229 0.01 -5.08 -10.24
C ALA A 229 -1.24 -4.58 -10.98
N THR A 230 -1.00 -3.82 -12.06
CA THR A 230 -2.02 -3.21 -12.94
C THR A 230 -2.94 -2.15 -12.29
N ARG A 231 -2.82 -1.88 -10.99
CA ARG A 231 -3.60 -0.83 -10.32
C ARG A 231 -3.19 0.56 -10.76
N GLU A 232 -4.16 1.45 -10.83
CA GLU A 232 -3.91 2.85 -11.17
C GLU A 232 -3.11 3.54 -10.08
N TRP A 233 -2.09 4.28 -10.50
CA TRP A 233 -1.34 5.20 -9.66
C TRP A 233 -1.51 6.62 -10.16
N THR A 234 -1.30 7.56 -9.25
CA THR A 234 -1.19 8.97 -9.55
C THR A 234 0.03 9.53 -8.83
N ASN A 235 0.80 10.36 -9.52
CA ASN A 235 1.89 11.12 -8.95
C ASN A 235 1.78 12.59 -9.34
N ARG A 236 2.21 13.49 -8.48
CA ARG A 236 2.30 14.91 -8.77
C ARG A 236 3.76 15.27 -8.99
N ILE A 237 4.04 16.03 -10.04
CA ILE A 237 5.33 16.62 -10.31
C ILE A 237 5.23 18.12 -10.05
N VAL A 238 5.91 18.55 -8.99
CA VAL A 238 6.02 19.95 -8.61
C VAL A 238 7.02 20.63 -9.54
N VAL A 239 6.68 21.83 -9.99
CA VAL A 239 7.53 22.67 -10.83
C VAL A 239 7.94 23.89 -10.01
N GLY A 240 9.25 24.10 -9.86
CA GLY A 240 9.79 25.29 -9.19
C GLY A 240 10.53 26.20 -10.15
N GLY A 241 10.56 27.49 -9.84
CA GLY A 241 11.12 28.51 -10.74
C GLY A 241 10.31 28.73 -12.03
N ALA A 242 9.09 28.20 -12.11
CA ALA A 242 8.16 28.36 -13.24
C ALA A 242 6.72 28.03 -12.82
N ASP A 243 5.73 28.67 -13.45
CA ASP A 243 4.33 28.24 -13.42
C ASP A 243 4.11 27.19 -14.52
N ALA A 244 3.76 25.95 -14.12
CA ALA A 244 3.62 24.83 -15.03
C ALA A 244 2.65 25.10 -16.20
N ALA A 245 1.59 25.87 -15.98
CA ALA A 245 0.56 26.12 -16.99
C ALA A 245 0.92 27.25 -17.96
N ARG A 246 1.77 28.19 -17.54
CA ARG A 246 2.11 29.40 -18.33
C ARG A 246 3.50 29.31 -18.95
N ASP A 247 4.47 28.83 -18.19
CA ASP A 247 5.90 28.99 -18.48
C ASP A 247 6.52 27.79 -19.17
N LEU A 248 5.86 26.62 -19.15
CA LEU A 248 6.29 25.45 -19.92
C LEU A 248 5.92 25.60 -21.39
N VAL A 249 6.78 25.09 -22.28
CA VAL A 249 6.50 25.08 -23.73
C VAL A 249 5.37 24.11 -24.04
N ASP A 250 5.43 22.91 -23.45
CA ASP A 250 4.50 21.80 -23.65
C ASP A 250 4.37 21.00 -22.33
N LEU A 251 3.43 20.05 -22.30
CA LEU A 251 3.38 19.04 -21.23
C LEU A 251 4.73 18.27 -21.14
N PRO A 252 5.18 17.90 -19.94
CA PRO A 252 6.44 17.18 -19.79
C PRO A 252 6.54 15.91 -20.63
N ARG A 253 7.73 15.67 -21.17
CA ARG A 253 8.07 14.41 -21.83
C ARG A 253 8.32 13.34 -20.78
N ILE A 254 7.77 12.16 -21.01
CA ILE A 254 7.95 11.00 -20.14
C ILE A 254 8.75 9.95 -20.91
N ALA A 255 9.82 9.46 -20.29
CA ALA A 255 10.49 8.25 -20.68
C ALA A 255 10.27 7.20 -19.60
N VAL A 256 10.12 5.95 -20.02
CA VAL A 256 9.83 4.82 -19.14
C VAL A 256 10.93 3.80 -19.32
N SER A 257 11.59 3.43 -18.23
CA SER A 257 12.55 2.33 -18.19
C SER A 257 11.90 1.12 -17.53
N GLY A 258 11.42 0.20 -18.37
CA GLY A 258 10.66 -1.01 -17.98
C GLY A 258 9.36 -1.18 -18.76
N GLU A 259 8.56 -2.19 -18.41
CA GLU A 259 7.27 -2.48 -19.06
C GLU A 259 6.10 -2.01 -18.18
N LEU A 260 5.27 -1.10 -18.72
CA LEU A 260 4.02 -0.67 -18.08
C LEU A 260 2.81 -1.09 -18.91
N PRO A 261 1.73 -1.50 -18.24
CA PRO A 261 0.46 -1.73 -18.91
C PRO A 261 -0.20 -0.39 -19.28
N GLY A 262 -0.18 -0.04 -20.56
CA GLY A 262 -0.83 1.15 -21.11
C GLY A 262 0.01 2.43 -20.99
N ASP A 263 -0.57 3.53 -21.46
CA ASP A 263 0.10 4.83 -21.50
C ASP A 263 -0.03 5.63 -20.20
N ILE A 264 0.90 6.55 -19.99
CA ILE A 264 0.87 7.51 -18.87
C ILE A 264 0.14 8.78 -19.31
N GLN A 265 -0.99 9.05 -18.66
CA GLN A 265 -1.77 10.27 -18.82
C GLN A 265 -1.12 11.43 -18.06
N ARG A 266 -1.25 12.64 -18.61
CA ARG A 266 -0.60 13.86 -18.12
C ARG A 266 -1.61 15.00 -18.16
N SER A 267 -1.73 15.75 -17.08
CA SER A 267 -2.57 16.94 -17.02
C SER A 267 -1.96 17.99 -16.11
N PHE A 268 -2.26 19.26 -16.35
CA PHE A 268 -1.90 20.33 -15.43
C PHE A 268 -2.90 20.43 -14.29
N ASP A 269 -2.39 20.67 -13.09
CA ASP A 269 -3.15 21.10 -11.93
C ASP A 269 -2.82 22.59 -11.71
N ALA A 270 -3.69 23.45 -12.24
CA ALA A 270 -3.51 24.90 -12.23
C ALA A 270 -3.58 25.49 -10.82
N GLU A 271 -4.37 24.88 -9.92
CA GLU A 271 -4.49 25.34 -8.54
C GLU A 271 -3.20 25.08 -7.75
N ARG A 272 -2.52 23.98 -8.05
CA ARG A 272 -1.33 23.52 -7.31
C ARG A 272 -0.02 23.70 -8.06
N ARG A 273 -0.03 24.37 -9.22
CA ARG A 273 1.14 24.60 -10.09
C ARG A 273 1.95 23.34 -10.37
N ALA A 274 1.26 22.24 -10.66
CA ALA A 274 1.87 20.93 -10.78
C ALA A 274 1.42 20.19 -12.03
N VAL A 275 2.18 19.16 -12.40
CA VAL A 275 1.79 18.20 -13.43
C VAL A 275 1.34 16.92 -12.76
N ILE A 276 0.13 16.48 -13.05
CA ILE A 276 -0.41 15.21 -12.57
C ILE A 276 -0.11 14.13 -13.61
N LEU A 277 0.53 13.06 -13.15
CA LEU A 277 0.81 11.87 -13.92
C LEU A 277 -0.06 10.73 -13.42
N LYS A 278 -0.73 10.02 -14.33
CA LYS A 278 -1.52 8.83 -14.02
C LYS A 278 -1.13 7.67 -14.92
N GLY A 279 -1.05 6.48 -14.36
CA GLY A 279 -0.74 5.26 -15.12
C GLY A 279 -1.15 4.02 -14.34
N LYS A 280 -0.80 2.83 -14.84
CA LYS A 280 -1.02 1.56 -14.15
C LYS A 280 0.30 0.99 -13.66
N ALA A 281 0.29 0.32 -12.51
CA ALA A 281 1.48 -0.32 -11.94
C ALA A 281 1.95 -1.45 -12.87
N PRO A 282 3.26 -1.74 -12.92
CA PRO A 282 3.77 -2.84 -13.74
C PRO A 282 3.16 -4.17 -13.30
N ARG A 283 3.16 -5.17 -14.19
CA ARG A 283 2.69 -6.52 -13.84
C ARG A 283 3.60 -7.21 -12.83
N SER A 284 4.88 -6.88 -12.86
CA SER A 284 5.87 -7.40 -11.92
C SER A 284 7.07 -6.45 -11.86
N GLY A 285 7.83 -6.53 -10.77
CA GLY A 285 9.08 -5.79 -10.63
C GLY A 285 8.87 -4.29 -10.48
N ILE A 286 9.80 -3.53 -11.05
CA ILE A 286 9.99 -2.11 -10.81
C ILE A 286 10.15 -1.41 -12.16
N VAL A 287 9.49 -0.26 -12.32
CA VAL A 287 9.63 0.62 -13.48
C VAL A 287 10.06 2.00 -13.02
N THR A 288 10.99 2.62 -13.75
CA THR A 288 11.40 4.01 -13.51
C THR A 288 10.71 4.93 -14.52
N ILE A 289 10.12 6.02 -14.01
CA ILE A 289 9.48 7.07 -14.79
C ILE A 289 10.38 8.29 -14.77
N ASP A 290 10.94 8.64 -15.92
CA ASP A 290 11.75 9.83 -16.11
C ASP A 290 10.87 10.94 -16.70
N VAL A 291 10.78 12.07 -16.00
CA VAL A 291 9.96 13.22 -16.39
C VAL A 291 10.89 14.36 -16.75
N THR A 292 10.74 14.92 -17.94
CA THR A 292 11.53 16.07 -18.41
C THR A 292 10.62 17.17 -18.91
N ALA A 293 10.77 18.37 -18.36
CA ALA A 293 10.03 19.56 -18.79
C ALA A 293 10.99 20.60 -19.40
N ARG A 294 10.45 21.44 -20.28
CA ARG A 294 11.17 22.55 -20.90
C ARG A 294 10.40 23.85 -20.69
N ARG A 295 11.05 24.85 -20.09
CA ARG A 295 10.54 26.21 -19.94
C ARG A 295 10.68 26.98 -21.26
N ARG A 296 9.85 28.01 -21.47
CA ARG A 296 9.79 28.81 -22.72
C ARG A 296 11.10 29.50 -23.10
N ASP A 297 11.94 29.80 -22.12
CA ASP A 297 13.29 30.35 -22.32
C ASP A 297 14.33 29.29 -22.73
N GLY A 298 13.92 28.03 -22.85
CA GLY A 298 14.76 26.91 -23.26
C GLY A 298 15.38 26.11 -22.11
N ALA A 299 15.23 26.56 -20.86
CA ALA A 299 15.72 25.82 -19.69
C ALA A 299 15.02 24.45 -19.59
N LYS A 300 15.77 23.41 -19.20
CA LYS A 300 15.27 22.05 -19.03
C LYS A 300 15.50 21.58 -17.60
N ALA A 301 14.52 20.84 -17.08
CA ALA A 301 14.61 20.21 -15.78
C ALA A 301 14.03 18.79 -15.87
N SER A 302 14.59 17.89 -15.07
CA SER A 302 14.19 16.48 -15.06
C SER A 302 14.10 15.95 -13.63
N THR A 303 13.19 15.02 -13.40
CA THR A 303 13.07 14.25 -12.16
C THR A 303 12.71 12.82 -12.52
N SER A 304 13.01 11.87 -11.63
CA SER A 304 12.57 10.49 -11.78
C SER A 304 11.84 10.00 -10.54
N PHE A 305 10.99 9.00 -10.72
CA PHE A 305 10.40 8.25 -9.63
C PHE A 305 10.13 6.80 -10.06
N VAL A 306 9.87 5.96 -9.08
CA VAL A 306 9.75 4.53 -9.25
C VAL A 306 8.30 4.09 -9.02
N VAL A 307 7.80 3.21 -9.88
CA VAL A 307 6.55 2.49 -9.68
C VAL A 307 6.84 1.00 -9.59
N ALA A 308 6.50 0.39 -8.46
CA ALA A 308 6.76 -1.02 -8.17
C ALA A 308 5.46 -1.80 -7.98
N ALA A 309 5.44 -3.02 -8.51
CA ALA A 309 4.39 -3.99 -8.23
C ALA A 309 4.63 -4.61 -6.85
N ARG A 310 3.64 -4.51 -5.96
CA ARG A 310 3.59 -5.25 -4.71
C ARG A 310 3.22 -6.69 -5.03
N PRO A 311 4.04 -7.69 -4.64
CA PRO A 311 3.65 -9.09 -4.80
C PRO A 311 2.45 -9.41 -3.91
N LEU A 312 1.61 -10.32 -4.38
CA LEU A 312 0.61 -10.92 -3.50
C LEU A 312 1.28 -11.73 -2.40
N GLU A 313 0.64 -11.79 -1.24
CA GLU A 313 1.12 -12.63 -0.15
C GLU A 313 1.19 -14.10 -0.59
N ASN A 314 2.22 -14.82 -0.14
CA ASN A 314 2.36 -16.23 -0.46
C ASN A 314 1.26 -17.06 0.19
N VAL A 315 0.59 -17.89 -0.59
CA VAL A 315 -0.39 -18.86 -0.10
C VAL A 315 0.32 -20.09 0.42
N ASP A 316 -0.13 -20.60 1.57
CA ASP A 316 0.35 -21.86 2.13
C ASP A 316 -0.62 -22.96 1.68
N LEU A 317 -0.21 -23.73 0.67
CA LEU A 317 -1.02 -24.77 0.06
C LEU A 317 -0.29 -26.11 0.17
N PRO A 318 -1.03 -27.22 0.37
CA PRO A 318 -0.42 -28.54 0.39
C PRO A 318 0.13 -28.91 -1.00
N ASP A 319 1.35 -29.44 -1.04
CA ASP A 319 1.97 -29.93 -2.28
C ASP A 319 1.22 -31.13 -2.89
N VAL A 320 0.58 -31.92 -2.03
CA VAL A 320 -0.16 -33.13 -2.38
C VAL A 320 -1.54 -33.10 -1.73
N ILE A 321 -2.55 -33.40 -2.53
CA ILE A 321 -3.92 -33.63 -2.08
C ILE A 321 -4.40 -35.01 -2.52
N TYR A 322 -5.43 -35.50 -1.85
CA TYR A 322 -5.96 -36.86 -2.02
C TYR A 322 -7.45 -36.83 -2.41
N PRO A 323 -7.90 -37.78 -3.24
CA PRO A 323 -9.30 -37.85 -3.66
C PRO A 323 -10.24 -38.10 -2.47
N GLY A 324 -11.48 -37.61 -2.59
CA GLY A 324 -12.53 -37.76 -1.60
C GLY A 324 -12.40 -36.88 -0.36
N MET A 325 -11.28 -36.17 -0.17
CA MET A 325 -11.07 -35.27 0.98
C MET A 325 -11.33 -33.82 0.59
N THR A 326 -12.09 -33.11 1.42
CA THR A 326 -12.31 -31.67 1.24
C THR A 326 -11.20 -30.87 1.90
N TYR A 327 -10.49 -30.07 1.10
CA TYR A 327 -9.47 -29.13 1.54
C TYR A 327 -10.05 -27.72 1.61
N SER A 328 -9.70 -26.98 2.66
CA SER A 328 -10.01 -25.57 2.82
C SER A 328 -8.73 -24.77 2.60
N LEU A 329 -8.59 -24.19 1.42
CA LEU A 329 -7.39 -23.49 0.98
C LEU A 329 -7.56 -21.99 1.28
N VAL A 330 -6.65 -21.43 2.08
CA VAL A 330 -6.65 -19.99 2.38
C VAL A 330 -6.14 -19.24 1.14
N THR A 331 -6.97 -18.35 0.59
CA THR A 331 -6.73 -17.73 -0.71
C THR A 331 -5.79 -16.53 -0.63
N LYS A 332 -5.76 -15.85 0.53
CA LYS A 332 -5.03 -14.59 0.74
C LYS A 332 -5.28 -13.61 -0.41
N LEU A 333 -6.55 -13.46 -0.79
CA LEU A 333 -6.95 -12.44 -1.74
C LEU A 333 -6.88 -11.07 -1.05
N PRO A 334 -6.42 -10.02 -1.75
CA PRO A 334 -6.56 -8.67 -1.23
C PRO A 334 -8.04 -8.26 -1.25
N ASP A 335 -8.43 -7.40 -0.32
CA ASP A 335 -9.78 -6.81 -0.29
C ASP A 335 -9.97 -5.83 -1.46
N LEU A 336 -10.26 -6.39 -2.63
CA LEU A 336 -10.41 -5.68 -3.89
C LEU A 336 -11.60 -6.23 -4.68
N PRO A 337 -12.33 -5.36 -5.41
CA PRO A 337 -13.36 -5.81 -6.34
C PRO A 337 -12.72 -6.66 -7.45
N ASN A 338 -13.48 -7.64 -7.94
CA ASN A 338 -13.06 -8.58 -9.00
C ASN A 338 -11.81 -9.40 -8.67
N SER A 339 -11.46 -9.54 -7.39
CA SER A 339 -10.46 -10.50 -6.95
C SER A 339 -11.10 -11.89 -6.83
N LYS A 340 -10.43 -12.91 -7.35
CA LYS A 340 -10.88 -14.30 -7.22
C LYS A 340 -9.73 -15.28 -7.14
N ALA A 341 -9.93 -16.37 -6.44
CA ALA A 341 -9.06 -17.53 -6.44
C ALA A 341 -9.78 -18.68 -7.13
N GLN A 342 -9.06 -19.47 -7.93
CA GLN A 342 -9.63 -20.59 -8.65
C GLN A 342 -8.66 -21.77 -8.76
N ILE A 343 -9.24 -22.95 -8.91
CA ILE A 343 -8.51 -24.17 -9.26
C ILE A 343 -8.89 -24.54 -10.70
N ARG A 344 -7.87 -24.78 -11.53
CA ARG A 344 -8.03 -25.14 -12.94
C ARG A 344 -7.37 -26.44 -13.30
N GLU A 345 -7.95 -27.06 -14.33
CA GLU A 345 -7.38 -28.17 -15.07
C GLU A 345 -7.32 -27.74 -16.55
N GLY A 346 -6.13 -27.28 -16.97
CA GLY A 346 -5.97 -26.64 -18.29
C GLY A 346 -6.87 -25.41 -18.46
N THR A 347 -7.81 -25.48 -19.40
CA THR A 347 -8.76 -24.39 -19.65
C THR A 347 -10.00 -24.41 -18.75
N ALA A 348 -10.30 -25.55 -18.11
CA ALA A 348 -11.49 -25.72 -17.30
C ALA A 348 -11.30 -25.20 -15.87
N ILE A 349 -12.26 -24.41 -15.39
CA ILE A 349 -12.36 -23.99 -13.99
C ILE A 349 -13.10 -25.10 -13.23
N ARG A 350 -12.46 -25.65 -12.20
CA ARG A 350 -13.04 -26.71 -11.35
C ARG A 350 -13.81 -26.13 -10.17
N VAL A 351 -13.29 -25.07 -9.59
CA VAL A 351 -13.90 -24.31 -8.50
C VAL A 351 -13.28 -22.92 -8.45
N GLU A 352 -14.07 -21.94 -8.04
CA GLU A 352 -13.62 -20.57 -7.81
C GLU A 352 -14.31 -19.96 -6.59
N THR A 353 -13.70 -18.91 -6.03
CA THR A 353 -14.26 -18.13 -4.92
C THR A 353 -13.73 -16.70 -4.98
N THR A 354 -14.48 -15.76 -4.42
CA THR A 354 -14.04 -14.39 -4.14
C THR A 354 -13.68 -14.18 -2.65
N GLY A 355 -13.87 -15.19 -1.80
CA GLY A 355 -13.62 -15.11 -0.36
C GLY A 355 -12.23 -15.60 0.07
N ASP A 356 -12.00 -15.54 1.38
CA ASP A 356 -10.73 -15.92 2.01
C ASP A 356 -10.41 -17.41 1.95
N VAL A 357 -11.42 -18.24 1.71
CA VAL A 357 -11.29 -19.71 1.69
C VAL A 357 -11.93 -20.28 0.42
N LEU A 358 -11.15 -21.10 -0.29
CA LEU A 358 -11.59 -21.93 -1.40
C LEU A 358 -11.69 -23.37 -0.91
N ARG A 359 -12.87 -23.99 -1.02
CA ARG A 359 -13.08 -25.40 -0.66
C ARG A 359 -13.02 -26.28 -1.89
N PHE A 360 -12.19 -27.32 -1.85
CA PHE A 360 -12.01 -28.22 -2.98
C PHE A 360 -11.93 -29.69 -2.55
N THR A 361 -12.63 -30.55 -3.30
CA THR A 361 -12.64 -32.00 -3.09
C THR A 361 -12.28 -32.69 -4.41
N PRO A 362 -11.05 -33.23 -4.57
CA PRO A 362 -10.71 -34.01 -5.76
C PRO A 362 -11.54 -35.29 -5.82
N ASN A 363 -11.90 -35.74 -7.02
CA ASN A 363 -12.56 -37.03 -7.20
C ASN A 363 -11.52 -38.13 -7.52
N GLU A 364 -11.94 -39.41 -7.47
CA GLU A 364 -11.06 -40.56 -7.74
C GLU A 364 -10.44 -40.54 -9.16
N ASN A 365 -11.16 -40.04 -10.17
CA ASN A 365 -10.67 -39.93 -11.55
C ASN A 365 -9.60 -38.84 -11.72
N ASP A 366 -9.47 -37.94 -10.73
CA ASP A 366 -8.44 -36.91 -10.72
C ASP A 366 -7.08 -37.46 -10.21
N THR A 367 -7.03 -38.71 -9.75
CA THR A 367 -5.79 -39.36 -9.25
C THR A 367 -4.65 -39.31 -10.27
N ASN A 368 -3.44 -39.00 -9.81
CA ASN A 368 -2.23 -38.78 -10.60
C ASN A 368 -2.27 -37.56 -11.54
N ARG A 369 -3.31 -36.73 -11.48
CA ARG A 369 -3.34 -35.45 -12.21
C ARG A 369 -2.71 -34.33 -11.38
N THR A 370 -2.27 -33.30 -12.10
CA THR A 370 -1.85 -32.03 -11.50
C THR A 370 -2.83 -30.95 -11.92
N ILE A 371 -3.44 -30.30 -10.93
CA ILE A 371 -4.30 -29.13 -11.13
C ILE A 371 -3.56 -27.90 -10.66
N VAL A 372 -4.06 -26.72 -11.00
CA VAL A 372 -3.37 -25.45 -10.71
C VAL A 372 -4.28 -24.55 -9.89
N PHE A 373 -3.77 -24.09 -8.75
CA PHE A 373 -4.36 -22.98 -8.01
C PHE A 373 -3.80 -21.65 -8.54
N GLU A 374 -4.68 -20.70 -8.79
CA GLU A 374 -4.30 -19.36 -9.24
C GLU A 374 -5.21 -18.28 -8.68
N ARG A 375 -4.68 -17.06 -8.59
CA ARG A 375 -5.40 -15.87 -8.15
C ARG A 375 -5.50 -14.90 -9.32
N LEU A 376 -6.63 -14.25 -9.44
CA LEU A 376 -6.92 -13.29 -10.49
C LEU A 376 -7.41 -11.99 -9.87
N ILE A 377 -6.97 -10.87 -10.43
CA ILE A 377 -7.46 -9.53 -10.11
C ILE A 377 -7.85 -8.90 -11.44
N ASP A 378 -9.10 -8.43 -11.53
CA ASP A 378 -9.63 -7.81 -12.75
C ASP A 378 -9.48 -8.73 -13.99
N GLY A 379 -9.62 -10.05 -13.79
CA GLY A 379 -9.52 -11.06 -14.84
C GLY A 379 -8.09 -11.42 -15.26
N VAL A 380 -7.08 -10.76 -14.71
CA VAL A 380 -5.66 -11.04 -14.99
C VAL A 380 -5.09 -11.91 -13.88
N ARG A 381 -4.31 -12.93 -14.25
CA ARG A 381 -3.63 -13.80 -13.29
C ARG A 381 -2.54 -13.04 -12.55
N GLU A 382 -2.59 -13.11 -11.23
CA GLU A 382 -1.67 -12.44 -10.32
C GLU A 382 -0.85 -13.43 -9.49
N GLY A 383 0.46 -13.20 -9.45
CA GLY A 383 1.43 -14.12 -8.86
C GLY A 383 1.70 -15.38 -9.70
N SER A 384 2.50 -16.28 -9.13
CA SER A 384 2.83 -17.57 -9.75
C SER A 384 1.71 -18.60 -9.52
N PRO A 385 1.29 -19.35 -10.55
CA PRO A 385 0.37 -20.47 -10.36
C PRO A 385 1.00 -21.55 -9.46
N VAL A 386 0.21 -22.13 -8.56
CA VAL A 386 0.67 -23.17 -7.62
C VAL A 386 0.13 -24.54 -8.06
N PRO A 387 0.99 -25.50 -8.42
CA PRO A 387 0.55 -26.83 -8.82
C PRO A 387 0.12 -27.64 -7.59
N LEU A 388 -1.07 -28.25 -7.64
CA LEU A 388 -1.57 -29.17 -6.64
C LEU A 388 -1.56 -30.59 -7.24
N ARG A 389 -0.76 -31.48 -6.66
CA ARG A 389 -0.63 -32.86 -7.16
C ARG A 389 -1.66 -33.75 -6.47
N ILE A 390 -2.50 -34.40 -7.25
CA ILE A 390 -3.49 -35.34 -6.73
C ILE A 390 -2.87 -36.73 -6.74
N ARG A 391 -2.76 -37.37 -5.58
CA ARG A 391 -2.20 -38.72 -5.46
C ARG A 391 -3.20 -39.70 -4.88
N ALA A 392 -3.05 -40.98 -5.22
CA ALA A 392 -3.73 -42.05 -4.50
C ALA A 392 -3.23 -42.06 -3.05
N PHE A 393 -4.09 -42.38 -2.08
CA PHE A 393 -3.56 -42.58 -0.73
C PHE A 393 -2.67 -43.81 -0.68
N PRO A 394 -1.63 -43.80 0.17
CA PRO A 394 -0.82 -44.98 0.47
C PRO A 394 -1.66 -46.17 0.96
N GLY A 395 -1.11 -47.38 0.85
CA GLY A 395 -1.68 -48.56 1.52
C GLY A 395 -1.53 -48.47 3.04
N PRO A 396 -2.28 -49.29 3.81
CA PRO A 396 -2.20 -49.29 5.27
C PRO A 396 -0.82 -49.70 5.77
N GLU A 397 -0.49 -49.30 6.99
CA GLU A 397 0.80 -49.58 7.64
C GLU A 397 0.58 -50.13 9.04
N ILE A 398 1.18 -51.28 9.36
CA ILE A 398 1.20 -51.76 10.74
C ILE A 398 2.39 -51.10 11.42
N VAL A 399 2.11 -50.25 12.40
CA VAL A 399 3.13 -49.43 13.07
C VAL A 399 3.58 -50.01 14.39
N ASP A 400 2.81 -50.94 14.97
CA ASP A 400 3.14 -51.52 16.26
C ASP A 400 2.48 -52.89 16.47
N VAL A 401 3.18 -53.77 17.20
CA VAL A 401 2.71 -55.07 17.67
C VAL A 401 3.11 -55.21 19.14
N LYS A 402 2.20 -54.85 20.05
CA LYS A 402 2.43 -54.84 21.50
C LYS A 402 2.02 -56.14 22.15
N ASP A 403 2.84 -56.66 23.05
CA ASP A 403 2.40 -57.67 24.01
C ASP A 403 1.53 -56.99 25.09
N VAL A 404 0.31 -57.48 25.27
CA VAL A 404 -0.62 -56.98 26.31
C VAL A 404 -0.83 -58.01 27.42
N GLY A 405 0.00 -59.04 27.47
CA GLY A 405 -0.04 -60.11 28.46
C GLY A 405 -1.10 -61.17 28.17
N ASN A 406 -1.07 -62.25 28.95
CA ASN A 406 -2.03 -63.37 28.88
C ASN A 406 -2.14 -64.02 27.49
N GLY A 407 -1.03 -64.07 26.74
CA GLY A 407 -1.02 -64.67 25.40
C GLY A 407 -1.80 -63.84 24.37
N ARG A 408 -1.88 -62.52 24.55
CA ARG A 408 -2.56 -61.60 23.63
C ARG A 408 -1.60 -60.55 23.11
N ARG A 409 -1.77 -60.18 21.83
CA ARG A 409 -1.02 -59.11 21.19
C ARG A 409 -1.95 -58.11 20.55
N ARG A 410 -1.61 -56.84 20.72
CA ARG A 410 -2.32 -55.70 20.16
C ARG A 410 -1.56 -55.15 18.98
N ILE A 411 -2.24 -54.98 17.86
CA ILE A 411 -1.65 -54.58 16.59
C ILE A 411 -2.26 -53.24 16.21
N VAL A 412 -1.40 -52.24 16.03
CA VAL A 412 -1.82 -50.87 15.70
C VAL A 412 -1.56 -50.64 14.21
N VAL A 413 -2.58 -50.21 13.50
CA VAL A 413 -2.55 -49.97 12.06
C VAL A 413 -2.85 -48.51 11.79
N ILE A 414 -2.01 -47.85 10.99
CA ILE A 414 -2.33 -46.58 10.35
C ILE A 414 -3.01 -46.87 9.01
N PHE A 415 -4.10 -46.16 8.74
CA PHE A 415 -4.73 -46.14 7.43
C PHE A 415 -5.06 -44.72 7.00
N TRP A 416 -5.31 -44.54 5.69
CA TRP A 416 -5.48 -43.25 5.06
C TRP A 416 -6.88 -43.02 4.48
N GLY A 417 -7.32 -41.76 4.49
CA GLY A 417 -8.55 -41.27 3.87
C GLY A 417 -9.75 -41.19 4.81
N ASP A 418 -10.95 -41.34 4.26
CA ASP A 418 -12.20 -41.29 5.01
C ASP A 418 -12.32 -42.49 5.95
N LYS A 419 -12.45 -42.19 7.24
CA LYS A 419 -12.58 -43.18 8.32
C LYS A 419 -13.80 -44.09 8.18
N GLU A 420 -14.83 -43.70 7.46
CA GLU A 420 -16.03 -44.51 7.30
C GLU A 420 -15.92 -45.49 6.11
N ARG A 421 -15.05 -45.18 5.14
CA ARG A 421 -14.95 -45.93 3.88
C ARG A 421 -13.71 -46.81 3.78
N ASN A 422 -12.58 -46.36 4.35
CA ASN A 422 -11.27 -46.98 4.10
C ASN A 422 -10.70 -47.75 5.30
N ARG A 423 -11.55 -48.17 6.25
CA ARG A 423 -11.08 -48.86 7.46
C ARG A 423 -10.32 -50.14 7.11
N PRO A 424 -9.20 -50.42 7.77
CA PRO A 424 -8.42 -51.61 7.51
C PRO A 424 -9.08 -52.85 8.11
N GLN A 425 -8.75 -53.98 7.51
CA GLN A 425 -8.91 -55.32 8.05
C GLN A 425 -7.52 -55.90 8.27
N LEU A 426 -7.32 -56.58 9.40
CA LEU A 426 -6.09 -57.30 9.67
C LEU A 426 -6.24 -58.75 9.24
N ILE A 427 -5.24 -59.26 8.51
CA ILE A 427 -5.19 -60.61 7.96
C ILE A 427 -3.99 -61.32 8.59
N VAL A 428 -4.23 -62.51 9.12
CA VAL A 428 -3.16 -63.41 9.56
C VAL A 428 -2.69 -64.19 8.35
N VAL A 429 -1.43 -64.02 7.98
CA VAL A 429 -0.80 -64.73 6.86
C VAL A 429 -0.48 -66.15 7.28
N ASP A 430 0.16 -66.32 8.44
CA ASP A 430 0.43 -67.61 9.07
C ASP A 430 0.82 -67.46 10.57
N GLY A 431 0.94 -68.60 11.24
CA GLY A 431 1.46 -68.70 12.61
C GLY A 431 0.43 -69.05 13.70
N ASN A 432 0.89 -69.00 14.95
CA ASN A 432 0.15 -69.46 16.12
C ASN A 432 -0.72 -68.36 16.74
N CYS A 433 -1.70 -67.86 15.99
CA CYS A 433 -2.66 -66.88 16.49
C CYS A 433 -4.09 -67.16 16.04
N THR A 434 -5.06 -66.61 16.78
CA THR A 434 -6.48 -66.59 16.42
C THR A 434 -6.77 -65.55 15.34
N SER A 435 -7.99 -65.56 14.80
CA SER A 435 -8.44 -64.52 13.88
C SER A 435 -8.45 -63.15 14.57
N PRO A 436 -7.99 -62.07 13.90
CA PRO A 436 -7.95 -60.74 14.50
C PRO A 436 -9.31 -60.24 14.93
N LYS A 437 -9.40 -59.76 16.17
CA LYS A 437 -10.58 -59.07 16.72
C LYS A 437 -10.33 -57.57 16.65
N LYS A 438 -11.26 -56.83 16.05
CA LYS A 438 -11.19 -55.38 16.00
C LYS A 438 -11.54 -54.78 17.35
N ILE A 439 -10.74 -53.84 17.85
CA ILE A 439 -11.02 -53.13 19.10
C ILE A 439 -11.86 -51.89 18.77
N TYR A 440 -13.16 -51.95 19.10
CA TYR A 440 -14.06 -50.83 18.87
C TYR A 440 -13.81 -49.66 19.83
N GLY A 441 -14.08 -48.44 19.38
CA GLY A 441 -13.95 -47.22 20.19
C GLY A 441 -12.54 -46.59 20.25
N GLN A 442 -11.52 -47.22 19.66
CA GLN A 442 -10.13 -46.73 19.65
C GLN A 442 -9.72 -46.04 18.34
N LEU A 443 -10.68 -45.75 17.46
CA LEU A 443 -10.43 -45.03 16.21
C LEU A 443 -10.09 -43.57 16.51
N ARG A 444 -8.86 -43.17 16.23
CA ARG A 444 -8.39 -41.81 16.53
C ARG A 444 -7.50 -41.26 15.42
N PRO A 445 -7.48 -39.94 15.19
CA PRO A 445 -6.58 -39.32 14.22
C PRO A 445 -5.12 -39.55 14.63
N VAL A 446 -4.23 -39.74 13.65
CA VAL A 446 -2.78 -39.84 13.91
C VAL A 446 -2.22 -38.50 14.40
N SER A 447 -2.73 -37.41 13.86
CA SER A 447 -2.43 -36.05 14.29
C SER A 447 -3.72 -35.24 14.46
N SER A 448 -3.88 -34.58 15.61
CA SER A 448 -5.04 -33.72 15.88
C SER A 448 -4.99 -32.36 15.16
N SER A 449 -3.81 -31.95 14.67
CA SER A 449 -3.62 -30.70 13.91
C SER A 449 -3.81 -30.88 12.41
N GLU A 450 -3.88 -32.11 11.92
CA GLU A 450 -4.01 -32.41 10.49
C GLU A 450 -5.43 -32.09 9.98
N ARG A 451 -5.51 -31.14 9.04
CA ARG A 451 -6.75 -30.60 8.47
C ARG A 451 -6.66 -30.64 6.93
N PRO A 452 -7.50 -31.44 6.24
CA PRO A 452 -8.40 -32.44 6.79
C PRO A 452 -7.62 -33.60 7.45
N THR A 453 -8.25 -34.35 8.35
CA THR A 453 -7.61 -35.54 8.92
C THR A 453 -7.48 -36.62 7.85
N LEU A 454 -6.25 -36.92 7.44
CA LEU A 454 -5.99 -37.94 6.41
C LEU A 454 -5.61 -39.29 6.99
N ARG A 455 -5.14 -39.35 8.24
CA ARG A 455 -4.55 -40.55 8.84
C ARG A 455 -5.23 -40.92 10.14
N TRP A 456 -5.47 -42.21 10.30
CA TRP A 456 -6.22 -42.77 11.43
C TRP A 456 -5.51 -43.98 12.01
N TYR A 457 -5.50 -44.09 13.33
CA TYR A 457 -5.13 -45.31 14.05
C TYR A 457 -6.34 -46.23 14.19
N GLU A 458 -6.12 -47.52 13.95
CA GLU A 458 -7.05 -48.60 14.22
C GLU A 458 -6.32 -49.72 14.98
N GLU A 459 -6.96 -50.30 16.00
CA GLU A 459 -6.35 -51.34 16.82
C GLU A 459 -7.06 -52.69 16.65
N PHE A 460 -6.25 -53.75 16.62
CA PHE A 460 -6.69 -55.13 16.57
C PHE A 460 -6.05 -55.93 17.70
N GLU A 461 -6.71 -56.98 18.15
CA GLU A 461 -6.21 -57.94 19.13
C GLU A 461 -6.19 -59.33 18.51
N VAL A 462 -5.09 -60.05 18.72
CA VAL A 462 -4.95 -61.48 18.40
C VAL A 462 -4.55 -62.22 19.67
N GLU A 463 -5.02 -63.46 19.78
CA GLU A 463 -4.74 -64.33 20.92
C GLU A 463 -3.95 -65.54 20.45
N ARG A 464 -3.15 -66.13 21.34
CA ARG A 464 -2.42 -67.36 21.04
C ARG A 464 -3.42 -68.49 20.81
N ARG A 465 -3.27 -69.21 19.69
CA ARG A 465 -4.17 -70.33 19.35
C ARG A 465 -3.84 -71.60 20.17
N ASP A 466 -2.55 -71.90 20.30
CA ASP A 466 -2.03 -73.07 20.99
C ASP A 466 -1.02 -72.63 22.07
N ALA A 467 -1.35 -72.87 23.34
CA ALA A 467 -0.53 -72.47 24.48
C ALA A 467 0.85 -73.16 24.50
N SER A 468 0.96 -74.36 23.92
CA SER A 468 2.17 -75.17 23.90
C SER A 468 3.21 -74.72 22.86
N LYS A 469 2.81 -73.89 21.89
CA LYS A 469 3.67 -73.40 20.81
C LYS A 469 4.09 -71.95 21.05
N PRO A 470 5.25 -71.52 20.52
CA PRO A 470 5.66 -70.11 20.53
C PRO A 470 4.58 -69.20 19.93
N PHE A 471 4.40 -68.00 20.48
CA PHE A 471 3.43 -67.02 19.97
C PHE A 471 4.00 -66.21 18.81
N VAL A 472 4.30 -66.90 17.71
CA VAL A 472 4.90 -66.31 16.50
C VAL A 472 3.88 -66.36 15.37
N PHE A 473 3.67 -65.24 14.70
CA PHE A 473 2.77 -65.10 13.55
C PHE A 473 3.23 -64.00 12.60
N ARG A 474 2.68 -64.02 11.39
CA ARG A 474 2.83 -62.94 10.41
C ARG A 474 1.47 -62.35 10.07
N VAL A 475 1.41 -61.03 10.02
CA VAL A 475 0.17 -60.28 9.77
C VAL A 475 0.36 -59.26 8.66
N GLN A 476 -0.75 -58.93 8.01
CA GLN A 476 -0.84 -57.93 6.97
C GLN A 476 -2.14 -57.14 7.15
N ALA A 477 -2.10 -55.82 6.96
CA ALA A 477 -3.31 -55.01 6.91
C ALA A 477 -3.77 -54.84 5.45
N ARG A 478 -5.07 -54.86 5.22
CA ARG A 478 -5.71 -54.55 3.93
C ARG A 478 -6.77 -53.48 4.14
N ASP A 479 -6.72 -52.39 3.39
CA ASP A 479 -7.71 -51.31 3.50
C ASP A 479 -8.97 -51.58 2.66
N GLY A 480 -9.98 -50.72 2.83
CA GLY A 480 -11.25 -50.81 2.08
C GLY A 480 -11.11 -50.66 0.56
N ARG A 481 -9.97 -50.13 0.08
CA ARG A 481 -9.64 -50.00 -1.34
C ARG A 481 -8.89 -51.22 -1.88
N GLY A 482 -8.47 -52.12 -1.00
CA GLY A 482 -7.76 -53.34 -1.33
C GLY A 482 -6.24 -53.22 -1.33
N TYR A 483 -5.67 -52.07 -0.96
CA TYR A 483 -4.23 -51.93 -0.77
C TYR A 483 -3.79 -52.66 0.49
N VAL A 484 -2.59 -53.22 0.45
CA VAL A 484 -2.04 -54.05 1.52
C VAL A 484 -0.76 -53.48 2.09
N SER A 485 -0.55 -53.66 3.39
CA SER A 485 0.73 -53.37 4.05
C SER A 485 1.78 -54.42 3.67
N PRO A 486 3.08 -54.18 3.93
CA PRO A 486 4.05 -55.27 4.03
C PRO A 486 3.61 -56.31 5.07
N VAL A 487 4.04 -57.56 4.88
CA VAL A 487 3.84 -58.63 5.87
C VAL A 487 4.84 -58.42 7.00
N LEU A 488 4.35 -58.29 8.23
CA LEU A 488 5.18 -58.07 9.41
C LEU A 488 5.21 -59.31 10.31
N PRO A 489 6.41 -59.78 10.70
CA PRO A 489 6.55 -60.80 11.72
C PRO A 489 6.24 -60.21 13.09
N SER A 490 5.68 -61.03 13.97
CA SER A 490 5.29 -60.60 15.30
C SER A 490 6.44 -60.53 16.31
N ASN A 491 7.70 -60.64 15.89
CA ASN A 491 8.82 -60.89 16.81
C ASN A 491 8.95 -59.85 17.92
#